data_AF-A0A7X0C261-F1
#
_entry.id   AF-A0A7X0C261-F1
#
_cell.length_a   1.000
_cell.length_b   1.000
_cell.length_c   1.000
_cell.angle_alpha   90.00
_cell.angle_beta   90.00
_cell.angle_gamma   90.00
#
_symmetry.space_group_name_H-M   'P 1'
#
loop_
_entity.id
_entity.type
_entity.pdbx_description
1 polymer ?
#
loop_
_entity_poly.entity_id
_entity_poly.type
_entity_poly.pdbx_seq_one_letter_code
_entity_poly.pdbx_strand_id
1 'polypeptide(L)'
;MYVMWAGFMHGAAMVAPAGVTAGEFAAMATPWLTAMTGAFQGFAAVVDGGDYTVEGQQSLQFSNLSDLLAASSDQGISTEVVAMAQRLIQRQIDAGHGEEGFARIIESIRQPG
;
A
#
# COMPACT_ATOMS: atom_id res chain seq x y z
N MET A 1 2.14 10.35 -8.82
CA MET A 1 1.99 9.89 -10.21
C MET A 1 2.76 8.59 -10.47
N TYR A 2 4.09 8.57 -10.43
CA TYR A 2 4.90 7.39 -10.80
C TYR A 2 4.63 6.14 -9.93
N VAL A 3 4.50 6.30 -8.61
CA VAL A 3 4.19 5.16 -7.72
C VAL A 3 2.83 4.54 -8.03
N MET A 4 1.82 5.38 -8.33
CA MET A 4 0.49 4.92 -8.74
C MET A 4 0.55 4.13 -10.06
N TRP A 5 1.28 4.63 -11.06
CA TRP A 5 1.45 3.92 -12.33
C TRP A 5 2.24 2.62 -12.18
N ALA A 6 3.30 2.61 -11.37
CA ALA A 6 4.03 1.39 -11.07
C ALA A 6 3.12 0.35 -10.39
N GLY A 7 2.29 0.78 -9.44
CA GLY A 7 1.27 -0.07 -8.80
C GLY A 7 0.26 -0.62 -9.81
N PHE A 8 -0.22 0.21 -10.73
CA PHE A 8 -1.11 -0.22 -11.80
C PHE A 8 -0.45 -1.28 -12.72
N MET A 9 0.79 -1.04 -13.16
CA MET A 9 1.53 -1.98 -14.01
C MET A 9 1.80 -3.31 -13.28
N HIS A 10 2.11 -3.26 -11.99
CA HIS A 10 2.26 -4.45 -11.16
C HIS A 10 0.94 -5.24 -11.09
N GLY A 11 -0.18 -4.56 -10.82
CA GLY A 11 -1.51 -5.20 -10.80
C GLY A 11 -1.89 -5.82 -12.15
N ALA A 12 -1.62 -5.12 -13.26
CA ALA A 12 -1.85 -5.64 -14.60
C ALA A 12 -1.00 -6.90 -14.89
N ALA A 13 0.26 -6.92 -14.45
CA ALA A 13 1.12 -8.10 -14.57
C ALA A 13 0.58 -9.28 -13.74
N MET A 14 0.07 -9.03 -12.53
CA MET A 14 -0.49 -10.05 -11.63
C MET A 14 -1.74 -10.75 -12.18
N VAL A 15 -2.55 -10.05 -12.97
CA VAL A 15 -3.79 -10.62 -13.53
C VAL A 15 -3.63 -11.19 -14.94
N ALA A 16 -2.52 -10.87 -15.62
CA ALA A 16 -2.26 -11.33 -16.98
C ALA A 16 -2.24 -12.87 -17.14
N PRO A 17 -1.67 -13.67 -16.21
CA PRO A 17 -1.74 -15.13 -16.28
C PRO A 17 -3.16 -15.70 -16.23
N ALA A 18 -4.11 -14.96 -15.66
CA ALA A 18 -5.53 -15.32 -15.64
C ALA A 18 -6.28 -14.91 -16.92
N GLY A 19 -5.57 -14.43 -17.95
CA GLY A 19 -6.16 -14.00 -19.22
C GLY A 19 -6.76 -12.59 -19.20
N VAL A 20 -6.57 -11.84 -18.11
CA VAL A 20 -7.08 -10.46 -18.00
C VAL A 20 -6.12 -9.50 -18.69
N THR A 21 -6.64 -8.75 -19.67
CA THR A 21 -5.86 -7.71 -20.36
C THR A 21 -5.66 -6.49 -19.48
N ALA A 22 -4.63 -5.68 -19.78
CA ALA A 22 -4.41 -4.42 -19.06
C ALA A 22 -5.59 -3.44 -19.20
N GLY A 23 -6.34 -3.49 -20.30
CA GLY A 23 -7.55 -2.67 -20.51
C GLY A 23 -8.70 -3.09 -19.61
N GLU A 24 -8.94 -4.40 -19.46
CA GLU A 24 -9.93 -4.94 -18.52
C GLU A 24 -9.54 -4.62 -17.07
N PHE A 25 -8.26 -4.78 -16.74
CA PHE A 25 -7.76 -4.37 -15.42
C PHE A 25 -7.93 -2.86 -15.17
N ALA A 26 -7.67 -2.02 -16.16
CA ALA A 26 -7.89 -0.57 -16.05
C ALA A 26 -9.36 -0.23 -15.76
N ALA A 27 -10.31 -0.92 -16.38
CA ALA A 27 -11.74 -0.71 -16.12
C ALA A 27 -12.12 -1.05 -14.66
N MET A 28 -11.45 -2.03 -14.05
CA MET A 28 -11.65 -2.39 -12.64
C MET A 28 -10.88 -1.47 -11.67
N ALA A 29 -9.62 -1.16 -11.97
CA ALA A 29 -8.74 -0.41 -11.10
C ALA A 29 -9.10 1.08 -11.01
N THR A 30 -9.59 1.68 -12.11
CA THR A 30 -9.93 3.12 -12.16
C THR A 30 -10.96 3.56 -11.11
N PRO A 31 -12.15 2.92 -10.99
CA PRO A 31 -13.12 3.31 -9.97
C PRO A 31 -12.60 3.08 -8.55
N TRP A 32 -11.84 2.01 -8.32
CA TRP A 32 -11.23 1.74 -7.02
C TRP A 32 -10.20 2.82 -6.63
N LEU A 33 -9.28 3.17 -7.55
CA LEU A 33 -8.29 4.23 -7.34
C LEU A 33 -8.98 5.58 -7.10
N THR A 34 -10.06 5.87 -7.83
CA THR A 34 -10.86 7.08 -7.63
C THR A 34 -11.43 7.12 -6.21
N ALA A 35 -12.04 6.03 -5.76
CA ALA A 35 -12.59 5.94 -4.41
C ALA A 35 -11.49 6.09 -3.33
N MET A 36 -10.31 5.50 -3.54
CA MET A 36 -9.18 5.61 -2.62
C MET A 36 -8.70 7.05 -2.42
N THR A 37 -8.81 7.93 -3.43
CA THR A 37 -8.43 9.34 -3.26
C THR A 37 -9.26 10.08 -2.21
N GLY A 38 -10.47 9.58 -1.90
CA GLY A 38 -11.32 10.11 -0.82
C GLY A 38 -10.69 9.97 0.58
N ALA A 39 -9.76 9.04 0.77
CA ALA A 39 -9.07 8.82 2.05
C ALA A 39 -8.04 9.92 2.38
N PHE A 40 -7.63 10.74 1.40
CA PHE A 40 -6.51 11.68 1.57
C PHE A 40 -6.76 12.73 2.67
N GLN A 41 -7.98 13.26 2.78
CA GLN A 41 -8.30 14.22 3.84
C GLN A 41 -8.28 13.56 5.23
N GLY A 42 -8.72 12.30 5.33
CA GLY A 42 -8.63 11.52 6.57
C GLY A 42 -7.18 11.28 6.98
N PHE A 43 -6.34 10.84 6.06
CA PHE A 43 -4.91 10.67 6.34
C PHE A 43 -4.21 11.99 6.69
N ALA A 44 -4.55 13.10 6.01
CA ALA A 44 -4.00 14.40 6.34
C ALA A 44 -4.32 14.81 7.79
N ALA A 45 -5.57 14.65 8.23
CA ALA A 45 -5.97 14.96 9.60
C ALA A 45 -5.20 14.12 10.66
N VAL A 46 -5.03 12.82 10.41
CA VAL A 46 -4.26 11.93 11.29
C VAL A 46 -2.78 12.35 11.36
N VAL A 47 -2.18 12.59 10.18
CA VAL A 47 -0.77 12.97 10.06
C VAL A 47 -0.49 14.32 10.70
N ASP A 48 -1.35 15.32 10.47
CA ASP A 48 -1.20 16.66 11.05
C ASP A 48 -1.48 16.66 12.56
N GLY A 49 -2.36 15.78 13.03
CA GLY A 49 -2.61 15.57 14.45
C GLY A 49 -1.49 14.85 15.19
N GLY A 50 -0.68 14.04 14.48
CA GLY A 50 0.45 13.29 15.06
C GLY A 50 0.05 12.13 15.98
N ASP A 51 -1.24 11.84 16.09
CA ASP A 51 -1.79 10.71 16.84
C ASP A 51 -2.34 9.67 15.86
N TYR A 52 -1.59 8.58 15.69
CA TYR A 52 -1.94 7.48 14.78
C TYR A 52 -2.81 6.40 15.45
N THR A 53 -3.27 6.63 16.68
CA THR A 53 -4.13 5.72 17.45
C THR A 53 -5.62 6.08 17.40
N VAL A 54 -5.96 7.17 16.72
CA VAL A 54 -7.35 7.62 16.56
C VAL A 54 -8.23 6.55 15.90
N GLU A 55 -9.53 6.60 16.15
CA GLU A 55 -10.47 5.60 15.64
C GLU A 55 -10.53 5.56 14.10
N GLY A 56 -10.91 4.40 13.56
CA GLY A 56 -11.08 4.20 12.12
C GLY A 56 -9.77 3.98 11.35
N GLN A 57 -8.61 3.94 12.03
CA GLN A 57 -7.36 3.57 11.41
C GLN A 57 -7.24 2.05 11.27
N GLN A 58 -6.72 1.62 10.12
CA GLN A 58 -6.27 0.25 9.91
C GLN A 58 -4.84 0.11 10.43
N SER A 59 -4.56 -0.89 11.26
CA SER A 59 -3.24 -1.06 11.87
C SER A 59 -2.16 -1.46 10.86
N LEU A 60 -0.91 -1.14 11.17
CA LEU A 60 0.25 -1.55 10.36
C LEU A 60 0.38 -3.07 10.23
N GLN A 61 0.06 -3.83 11.29
CA GLN A 61 0.02 -5.30 11.23
C GLN A 61 -1.03 -5.81 10.26
N PHE A 62 -2.23 -5.20 10.23
CA PHE A 62 -3.25 -5.55 9.25
C PHE A 62 -2.79 -5.19 7.84
N SER A 63 -2.14 -4.03 7.66
CA SER A 63 -1.66 -3.57 6.37
C SER A 63 -0.39 -4.29 5.88
N ASN A 64 0.06 -5.36 6.55
CA ASN A 64 1.21 -6.14 6.11
C ASN A 64 0.96 -6.77 4.73
N LEU A 65 1.89 -6.56 3.80
CA LEU A 65 1.79 -6.97 2.40
C LEU A 65 2.57 -8.26 2.09
N SER A 66 3.00 -9.03 3.10
CA SER A 66 3.79 -10.26 2.90
C SER A 66 3.08 -11.28 2.02
N ASP A 67 1.76 -11.43 2.16
CA ASP A 67 0.97 -12.33 1.31
C ASP A 67 0.94 -11.87 -0.15
N LEU A 68 0.86 -10.56 -0.40
CA LEU A 68 0.92 -10.01 -1.74
C LEU A 68 2.32 -10.21 -2.35
N LEU A 69 3.39 -10.04 -1.56
CA LEU A 69 4.75 -10.32 -1.99
C LEU A 69 4.95 -11.80 -2.35
N ALA A 70 4.43 -12.72 -1.52
CA ALA A 70 4.46 -14.15 -1.81
C ALA A 70 3.70 -14.46 -3.10
N ALA A 71 2.47 -13.95 -3.25
CA ALA A 71 1.67 -14.15 -4.45
C ALA A 71 2.34 -13.62 -5.73
N SER A 72 3.05 -12.49 -5.67
CA SER A 72 3.84 -11.98 -6.80
C SER A 72 5.02 -12.90 -7.13
N SER A 73 5.77 -13.31 -6.10
CA SER A 73 6.92 -14.19 -6.27
C SER A 73 6.53 -15.55 -6.84
N ASP A 74 5.43 -16.14 -6.36
CA ASP A 74 4.91 -17.43 -6.82
C ASP A 74 4.50 -17.43 -8.30
N GLN A 75 4.15 -16.25 -8.83
CA GLN A 75 3.85 -16.05 -10.25
C GLN A 75 5.08 -15.64 -11.08
N GLY A 76 6.27 -15.55 -10.47
CA GLY A 76 7.49 -15.08 -11.15
C GLY A 76 7.49 -13.59 -11.48
N ILE A 77 6.66 -12.79 -10.80
CA ILE A 77 6.54 -11.34 -11.00
C ILE A 77 7.45 -10.61 -10.01
N SER A 78 8.10 -9.52 -10.46
CA SER A 78 8.94 -8.68 -9.59
C SER A 78 8.11 -8.11 -8.43
N THR A 79 8.63 -8.26 -7.22
CA THR A 79 8.03 -7.74 -5.99
C THR A 79 8.37 -6.28 -5.72
N GLU A 80 9.29 -5.65 -6.47
CA GLU A 80 9.92 -4.37 -6.13
C GLU A 80 8.92 -3.25 -5.79
N VAL A 81 7.83 -3.18 -6.55
CA VAL A 81 6.78 -2.15 -6.39
C VAL A 81 6.07 -2.29 -5.04
N VAL A 82 5.62 -3.50 -4.71
CA VAL A 82 4.93 -3.79 -3.44
C VAL A 82 5.90 -3.77 -2.26
N ALA A 83 7.12 -4.27 -2.47
CA ALA A 83 8.14 -4.37 -1.44
C ALA A 83 8.56 -3.00 -0.91
N MET A 84 8.47 -1.94 -1.74
CA MET A 84 8.70 -0.58 -1.29
C MET A 84 7.73 -0.18 -0.17
N ALA A 85 6.43 -0.39 -0.36
CA ALA A 85 5.42 -0.09 0.66
C ALA A 85 5.60 -0.98 1.89
N GLN A 86 5.86 -2.29 1.70
CA GLN A 86 6.10 -3.21 2.81
C GLN A 86 7.29 -2.77 3.68
N ARG A 87 8.38 -2.26 3.09
CA ARG A 87 9.52 -1.75 3.87
C ARG A 87 9.14 -0.58 4.76
N LEU A 88 8.27 0.33 4.30
CA LEU A 88 7.81 1.46 5.11
C LEU A 88 6.94 1.00 6.28
N ILE A 89 6.07 0.01 6.05
CA ILE A 89 5.23 -0.62 7.07
C ILE A 89 6.11 -1.34 8.10
N GLN A 90 7.01 -2.20 7.63
CA GLN A 90 7.85 -3.04 8.49
C GLN A 90 8.73 -2.20 9.43
N ARG A 91 9.30 -1.08 8.97
CA ARG A 91 10.07 -0.17 9.82
C ARG A 91 9.28 0.31 11.05
N GLN A 92 7.99 0.62 10.90
CA GLN A 92 7.16 1.06 12.03
C GLN A 92 6.74 -0.11 12.93
N ILE A 93 6.49 -1.28 12.35
CA ILE A 93 6.23 -2.50 13.12
C ILE A 93 7.46 -2.83 13.99
N ASP A 94 8.66 -2.82 13.42
CA ASP A 94 9.93 -3.09 14.11
C ASP A 94 10.22 -2.07 15.21
N ALA A 95 9.76 -0.83 15.03
CA ALA A 95 9.84 0.23 16.03
C ALA A 95 8.76 0.13 17.14
N GLY A 96 7.91 -0.89 17.12
CA GLY A 96 6.90 -1.16 18.16
C GLY A 96 5.54 -0.52 17.91
N HIS A 97 5.30 0.03 16.72
CA HIS A 97 4.05 0.75 16.38
C HIS A 97 3.05 -0.09 15.59
N GLY A 98 3.14 -1.43 15.67
CA GLY A 98 2.34 -2.33 14.81
C GLY A 98 0.83 -2.16 14.91
N GLU A 99 0.32 -1.75 16.08
CA GLU A 99 -1.11 -1.53 16.30
C GLU A 99 -1.58 -0.13 15.85
N GLU A 100 -0.65 0.77 15.51
CA GLU A 100 -0.99 2.11 15.06
C GLU A 100 -1.41 2.13 13.59
N GLY A 101 -2.13 3.20 13.21
CA GLY A 101 -2.68 3.37 11.88
C GLY A 101 -1.65 3.40 10.76
N PHE A 102 -2.05 2.89 9.59
CA PHE A 102 -1.26 2.88 8.36
C PHE A 102 -0.66 4.25 8.01
N ALA A 103 -1.34 5.36 8.32
CA ALA A 103 -0.83 6.72 8.11
C ALA A 103 0.58 6.95 8.70
N ARG A 104 0.94 6.21 9.76
CA ARG A 104 2.26 6.29 10.40
C ARG A 104 3.42 5.94 9.48
N ILE A 105 3.21 5.27 8.35
CA ILE A 105 4.30 5.04 7.37
C ILE A 105 4.99 6.34 6.92
N ILE A 106 4.36 7.51 7.10
CA ILE A 106 5.01 8.81 6.88
C ILE A 106 6.26 9.00 7.76
N GLU A 107 6.28 8.45 8.97
CA GLU A 107 7.44 8.52 9.86
C GLU A 107 8.60 7.69 9.33
N SER A 108 8.34 6.57 8.65
CA SER A 108 9.37 5.82 7.91
C SER A 108 9.98 6.59 6.74
N ILE A 109 9.33 7.66 6.28
CA ILE A 109 9.80 8.55 5.21
C ILE A 109 10.52 9.76 5.81
N ARG A 110 9.95 10.38 6.85
CA ARG A 110 10.55 11.53 7.57
C ARG A 110 11.84 11.14 8.27
N GLN A 111 11.89 9.94 8.83
CA GLN A 111 12.97 9.41 9.64
C GLN A 111 13.26 7.98 9.19
N PRO A 112 13.99 7.79 8.08
CA PRO A 112 14.20 6.47 7.49
C PRO A 112 15.07 5.50 8.32
N GLY A 113 15.61 5.97 9.46
CA GLY A 113 16.73 5.37 10.19
C GLY A 113 18.03 6.10 9.87
#